data_AF-A0A7L3VYQ3-F1
#
_entry.id   AF-A0A7L3VYQ3-F1
#
_cell.length_a   1.000
_cell.length_b   1.000
_cell.length_c   1.000
_cell.angle_alpha   90.00
_cell.angle_beta   90.00
_cell.angle_gamma   90.00
#
_symmetry.space_group_name_H-M   'P 1'
#
loop_
_entity.id
_entity.type
_entity.pdbx_description
1 polymer ?
#
loop_
_entity_poly.entity_id
_entity_poly.type
_entity_poly.pdbx_seq_one_letter_code
_entity_poly.pdbx_strand_id
1 'polypeptide(L)'
;ALPKILSHTAPAFCMGSCSFVVEKSKESTARVVVWREIGVQRSYTMESTLCGCDQGKYKGLQIGTRELEEMGAKFCVGLLRLKRMSSPLEYNLPSNLLDIENELIESSCKVTSPTTYVLDEDEPRFLEEVDYSAESNEEDVELGDNAGDYDATNQDDGLSDPD
;
A
#
# COMPACT_ATOMS: atom_id res chain seq x y z
N ALA A 1 -15.83 -3.57 -9.56
CA ALA A 1 -16.18 -2.31 -10.28
C ALA A 1 -15.35 -1.12 -9.79
N LEU A 2 -15.18 -0.91 -8.47
CA LEU A 2 -14.37 0.22 -7.97
C LEU A 2 -12.92 0.26 -8.50
N PRO A 3 -12.15 -0.85 -8.51
CA PRO A 3 -10.79 -0.83 -9.08
C PRO A 3 -10.74 -0.40 -10.56
N LYS A 4 -11.74 -0.81 -11.36
CA LYS A 4 -11.88 -0.38 -12.76
C LYS A 4 -12.21 1.11 -12.91
N ILE A 5 -12.89 1.68 -11.93
CA ILE A 5 -13.16 3.13 -11.93
C ILE A 5 -11.85 3.86 -11.64
N LEU A 6 -11.15 3.45 -10.58
CA LEU A 6 -9.88 4.05 -10.17
C LEU A 6 -8.81 3.97 -11.28
N SER A 7 -8.75 2.88 -12.04
CA SER A 7 -7.82 2.75 -13.15
C SER A 7 -8.00 3.76 -14.28
N HIS A 8 -9.18 4.39 -14.37
CA HIS A 8 -9.44 5.45 -15.35
C HIS A 8 -9.34 6.85 -14.76
N THR A 9 -9.44 7.01 -13.44
CA THR A 9 -9.58 8.32 -12.79
C THR A 9 -8.40 8.69 -11.90
N ALA A 10 -7.67 7.72 -11.37
CA ALA A 10 -6.60 7.90 -10.40
C ALA A 10 -5.24 7.60 -11.04
N PRO A 11 -4.37 8.60 -11.26
CA PRO A 11 -3.12 8.41 -11.98
C PRO A 11 -2.09 7.51 -11.28
N ALA A 12 -2.14 7.43 -9.94
CA ALA A 12 -1.27 6.57 -9.14
C ALA A 12 -1.79 5.11 -9.04
N PHE A 13 -3.01 4.82 -9.50
CA PHE A 13 -3.61 3.49 -9.37
C PHE A 13 -3.31 2.62 -10.58
N CYS A 14 -2.75 1.43 -10.36
CA CYS A 14 -2.55 0.45 -11.41
C CYS A 14 -3.45 -0.78 -11.24
N MET A 15 -4.32 -1.02 -12.22
CA MET A 15 -5.15 -2.23 -12.24
C MET A 15 -4.35 -3.50 -12.49
N GLY A 16 -3.28 -3.42 -13.28
CA GLY A 16 -2.43 -4.57 -13.61
C GLY A 16 -1.68 -5.13 -12.39
N SER A 17 -1.41 -4.29 -11.39
CA SER A 17 -0.78 -4.66 -10.13
C SER A 17 -1.77 -5.16 -9.07
N CYS A 18 -3.08 -5.15 -9.34
CA CYS A 18 -4.08 -5.61 -8.38
C CYS A 18 -4.13 -7.14 -8.32
N SER A 19 -4.14 -7.71 -7.11
CA SER A 19 -4.47 -9.11 -6.87
C SER A 19 -5.81 -9.23 -6.14
N PHE A 20 -6.71 -10.04 -6.70
CA PHE A 20 -8.03 -10.34 -6.09
C PHE A 20 -8.10 -11.75 -5.54
N VAL A 21 -7.00 -12.51 -5.62
CA VAL A 21 -6.92 -13.87 -5.12
C VAL A 21 -6.95 -13.84 -3.59
N VAL A 22 -7.68 -14.80 -3.00
CA VAL A 22 -7.65 -15.05 -1.55
C VAL A 22 -6.84 -16.31 -1.33
N GLU A 23 -5.65 -16.13 -0.77
CA GLU A 23 -4.76 -17.22 -0.37
C GLU A 23 -5.25 -17.84 0.94
N LYS A 24 -5.06 -19.16 1.12
CA LYS A 24 -5.47 -19.87 2.34
C LYS A 24 -4.87 -19.27 3.61
N SER A 25 -3.61 -18.82 3.53
CA SER A 25 -2.90 -18.16 4.65
C SER A 25 -3.49 -16.79 5.03
N LYS A 26 -4.31 -16.18 4.17
CA LYS A 26 -4.91 -14.85 4.38
C LYS A 26 -6.40 -14.91 4.67
N GLU A 27 -6.97 -16.10 4.89
CA GLU A 27 -8.41 -16.25 5.14
C GLU A 27 -8.89 -15.53 6.40
N SER A 28 -8.02 -15.44 7.42
CA SER A 28 -8.27 -14.74 8.67
C SER A 28 -8.02 -13.22 8.62
N THR A 29 -7.57 -12.67 7.48
CA THR A 29 -7.34 -11.22 7.38
C THR A 29 -8.66 -10.46 7.41
N ALA A 30 -8.66 -9.27 8.03
CA ALA A 30 -9.85 -8.44 8.21
C ALA A 30 -10.63 -8.23 6.90
N ARG A 31 -9.93 -7.97 5.78
CA ARG A 31 -10.56 -7.83 4.46
C ARG A 31 -11.43 -9.04 4.10
N VAL A 32 -10.91 -10.25 4.31
CA VAL A 32 -11.57 -11.50 3.92
C VAL A 32 -12.73 -11.82 4.86
N VAL A 33 -12.55 -11.63 6.17
CA VAL A 33 -13.62 -11.81 7.18
C VAL A 33 -14.78 -10.85 6.92
N VAL A 34 -14.49 -9.55 6.71
CA VAL A 34 -15.51 -8.53 6.38
C VAL A 34 -16.28 -8.88 5.11
N TRP A 35 -15.61 -9.49 4.12
CA TRP A 35 -16.27 -9.92 2.90
C TRP A 35 -17.12 -11.19 3.08
N ARG A 36 -16.57 -12.24 3.69
CA ARG A 36 -17.20 -13.57 3.75
C ARG A 36 -18.24 -13.67 4.86
N GLU A 37 -17.93 -13.15 6.04
CA GLU A 37 -18.75 -13.35 7.24
C GLU A 37 -19.72 -12.18 7.47
N ILE A 38 -19.26 -10.95 7.26
CA ILE A 38 -20.11 -9.74 7.43
C ILE A 38 -20.90 -9.43 6.15
N GLY A 39 -20.49 -9.98 5.00
CA GLY A 39 -21.21 -9.84 3.73
C GLY A 39 -20.93 -8.53 2.98
N VAL A 40 -19.86 -7.81 3.32
CA VAL A 40 -19.48 -6.57 2.62
C VAL A 40 -18.80 -6.93 1.29
N GLN A 41 -19.55 -6.87 0.21
CA GLN A 41 -19.11 -7.29 -1.14
C GLN A 41 -17.87 -6.55 -1.68
N ARG A 42 -17.59 -5.35 -1.18
CA ARG A 42 -16.56 -4.44 -1.70
C ARG A 42 -15.47 -4.17 -0.67
N SER A 43 -15.00 -5.24 -0.02
CA SER A 43 -13.90 -5.21 0.94
C SER A 43 -12.56 -5.34 0.20
N TYR A 44 -11.75 -4.28 0.26
CA TYR A 44 -10.44 -4.20 -0.42
C TYR A 44 -9.38 -3.67 0.54
N THR A 45 -8.14 -4.07 0.29
CA THR A 45 -6.95 -3.41 0.85
C THR A 45 -6.37 -2.53 -0.25
N MET A 46 -6.09 -1.26 0.06
CA MET A 46 -5.37 -0.37 -0.83
C MET A 46 -3.92 -0.30 -0.36
N GLU A 47 -2.98 -0.56 -1.26
CA GLU A 47 -1.55 -0.65 -0.97
C GLU A 47 -0.81 0.46 -1.74
N SER A 48 0.19 1.07 -1.09
CA SER A 48 1.06 2.06 -1.71
C SER A 48 2.44 1.45 -1.98
N THR A 49 3.07 1.86 -3.07
CA THR A 49 4.45 1.48 -3.38
C THR A 49 5.43 2.22 -2.47
N LEU A 50 6.44 1.51 -1.97
CA LEU A 50 7.58 2.10 -1.26
C LEU A 50 8.67 2.58 -2.22
N CYS A 51 8.82 1.96 -3.38
CA CYS A 51 9.88 2.26 -4.35
C CYS A 51 9.45 3.27 -5.41
N GLY A 52 8.27 3.88 -5.26
CA GLY A 52 7.72 4.82 -6.23
C GLY A 52 7.06 4.14 -7.43
N CYS A 53 6.60 4.96 -8.37
CA CYS A 53 5.92 4.48 -9.57
C CYS A 53 6.91 4.20 -10.70
N ASP A 54 6.67 3.13 -11.46
CA ASP A 54 7.42 2.73 -12.66
C ASP A 54 6.75 3.13 -13.98
N GLN A 55 5.54 3.71 -13.89
CA GLN A 55 4.67 4.05 -15.01
C GLN A 55 3.81 5.28 -14.74
N GLY A 56 3.15 5.77 -15.80
CA GLY A 56 2.22 6.91 -15.71
C GLY A 56 2.92 8.24 -15.41
N LYS A 57 2.12 9.24 -15.00
CA LYS A 57 2.59 10.61 -14.74
C LYS A 57 3.60 10.72 -13.59
N TYR A 58 3.65 9.71 -12.73
CA TYR A 58 4.53 9.65 -11.56
C TYR A 58 5.73 8.72 -11.76
N LYS A 59 5.98 8.25 -12.98
CA LYS A 59 7.11 7.36 -13.27
C LYS A 59 8.44 7.97 -12.79
N GLY A 60 9.20 7.19 -12.02
CA GLY A 60 10.49 7.59 -11.46
C GLY A 60 10.39 8.50 -10.23
N LEU A 61 9.16 8.79 -9.76
CA LEU A 61 8.93 9.59 -8.55
C LEU A 61 8.47 8.71 -7.39
N GLN A 62 8.92 9.06 -6.19
CA GLN A 62 8.42 8.49 -4.94
C GLN A 62 7.02 9.03 -4.65
N ILE A 63 6.18 8.20 -4.02
CA ILE A 63 4.86 8.62 -3.56
C ILE A 63 5.01 9.46 -2.30
N GLY A 64 4.73 10.76 -2.41
CA GLY A 64 4.69 11.67 -1.29
C GLY A 64 3.28 11.90 -0.77
N THR A 65 3.16 12.75 0.26
CA THR A 65 1.87 13.14 0.85
C THR A 65 0.90 13.68 -0.19
N ARG A 66 1.37 14.52 -1.12
CA ARG A 66 0.52 15.13 -2.15
C ARG A 66 -0.10 14.07 -3.08
N GLU A 67 0.68 13.07 -3.46
CA GLU A 67 0.21 11.98 -4.32
C GLU A 67 -0.78 11.07 -3.58
N LEU A 68 -0.58 10.84 -2.28
CA LEU A 68 -1.53 10.12 -1.43
C LEU A 68 -2.84 10.89 -1.24
N GLU A 69 -2.77 12.20 -1.03
CA GLU A 69 -3.95 13.08 -0.94
C GLU A 69 -4.73 13.09 -2.27
N GLU A 70 -4.04 13.22 -3.40
CA GLU A 70 -4.68 13.10 -4.73
C GLU A 70 -5.37 11.74 -4.87
N MET A 71 -4.69 10.64 -4.50
CA MET A 71 -5.26 9.30 -4.56
C MET A 71 -6.51 9.17 -3.68
N GLY A 72 -6.49 9.72 -2.46
CA GLY A 72 -7.65 9.78 -1.57
C GLY A 72 -8.83 10.54 -2.17
N ALA A 73 -8.57 11.70 -2.76
CA ALA A 73 -9.62 12.48 -3.43
C ALA A 73 -10.21 11.74 -4.64
N LYS A 74 -9.38 11.13 -5.48
CA LYS A 74 -9.84 10.30 -6.61
C LYS A 74 -10.57 9.04 -6.13
N PHE A 75 -10.23 8.49 -4.96
CA PHE A 75 -10.97 7.40 -4.33
C PHE A 75 -12.40 7.80 -3.98
N CYS A 76 -12.61 8.96 -3.36
CA CYS A 76 -13.94 9.50 -3.06
C CYS A 76 -14.79 9.69 -4.34
N VAL A 77 -14.20 10.29 -5.38
CA VAL A 77 -14.86 10.43 -6.70
C VAL A 77 -15.23 9.06 -7.28
N GLY A 78 -14.33 8.07 -7.13
CA GLY A 78 -14.58 6.69 -7.54
C GLY A 78 -15.77 6.05 -6.83
N LEU A 79 -15.94 6.29 -5.52
CA LEU A 79 -17.08 5.83 -4.74
C LEU A 79 -18.39 6.49 -5.20
N LEU A 80 -18.39 7.80 -5.45
CA LEU A 80 -19.56 8.51 -5.96
C LEU A 80 -20.00 7.96 -7.33
N ARG A 81 -19.04 7.77 -8.25
CA ARG A 81 -19.31 7.16 -9.56
C ARG A 81 -19.85 5.75 -9.41
N LEU A 82 -19.30 4.97 -8.49
CA LEU A 82 -19.77 3.61 -8.23
C LEU A 82 -21.21 3.58 -7.70
N LYS A 83 -21.56 4.49 -6.78
CA LYS A 83 -22.91 4.59 -6.21
C LYS A 83 -23.93 4.85 -7.32
N ARG A 84 -23.65 5.80 -8.22
CA ARG A 84 -24.50 6.10 -9.40
C ARG A 84 -24.68 4.89 -10.31
N MET A 85 -23.62 4.10 -10.54
CA MET A 85 -23.71 2.89 -11.36
C MET A 85 -24.51 1.76 -10.71
N SER A 86 -24.58 1.72 -9.37
CA SER A 86 -25.21 0.64 -8.62
C SER A 86 -26.68 0.95 -8.26
N SER A 87 -27.10 2.22 -8.32
CA SER A 87 -28.49 2.66 -8.11
C SER A 87 -28.94 3.58 -9.25
N PRO A 88 -29.49 3.03 -10.35
CA PRO A 88 -29.98 3.85 -11.48
C PRO A 88 -31.22 4.70 -11.17
N LEU A 89 -31.85 4.51 -10.00
CA LEU A 89 -33.13 5.14 -9.62
C LEU A 89 -33.00 6.25 -8.56
N GLU A 90 -31.85 6.44 -7.92
CA GLU A 90 -31.61 7.56 -6.99
C GLU A 90 -30.85 8.71 -7.65
N TYR A 91 -31.64 9.68 -8.13
CA TYR A 91 -31.36 11.12 -8.27
C TYR A 91 -30.53 11.70 -9.42
N ASN A 92 -31.18 12.71 -10.02
CA ASN A 92 -30.73 13.80 -10.89
C ASN A 92 -29.60 14.65 -10.28
N LEU A 93 -28.40 14.11 -10.11
CA LEU A 93 -27.21 14.93 -9.85
C LEU A 93 -26.50 15.19 -11.19
N PRO A 94 -26.47 16.44 -11.70
CA PRO A 94 -25.97 16.71 -13.04
C PRO A 94 -24.53 16.22 -13.19
N SER A 95 -24.21 15.61 -14.33
CA SER A 95 -22.88 15.13 -14.69
C SER A 95 -21.80 16.18 -14.42
N ASN A 96 -22.12 17.45 -14.68
CA ASN A 96 -21.28 18.61 -14.45
C ASN A 96 -20.78 18.77 -13.01
N LEU A 97 -21.47 18.25 -11.97
CA LEU A 97 -21.01 18.40 -10.60
C LEU A 97 -19.75 17.57 -10.30
N LEU A 98 -19.59 16.41 -10.94
CA LEU A 98 -18.36 15.62 -10.81
C LEU A 98 -17.20 16.27 -11.56
N ASP A 99 -17.48 16.90 -12.70
CA ASP A 99 -16.47 17.64 -13.45
C ASP A 99 -16.03 18.87 -12.64
N ILE A 100 -16.98 19.58 -12.01
CA ILE A 100 -16.72 20.67 -11.07
C ILE A 100 -15.95 20.19 -9.83
N GLU A 101 -16.29 19.04 -9.24
CA GLU A 101 -15.54 18.47 -8.11
C GLU A 101 -14.13 18.02 -8.52
N ASN A 102 -13.98 17.44 -9.71
CA ASN A 102 -12.66 17.09 -10.26
C ASN A 102 -11.81 18.36 -10.44
N GLU A 103 -12.37 19.45 -10.97
CA GLU A 103 -11.68 20.74 -11.09
C GLU A 103 -11.42 21.40 -9.72
N LEU A 104 -12.34 21.31 -8.76
CA LEU A 104 -12.12 21.82 -7.41
C LEU A 104 -11.00 21.06 -6.69
N ILE A 105 -10.93 19.73 -6.83
CA ILE A 105 -9.88 18.88 -6.27
C ILE A 105 -8.52 19.25 -6.89
N GLU A 106 -8.46 19.47 -8.22
CA GLU A 106 -7.24 19.95 -8.89
C GLU A 106 -6.81 21.33 -8.37
N SER A 107 -7.77 22.21 -8.04
CA SER A 107 -7.49 23.55 -7.49
C SER A 107 -7.11 23.56 -6.00
N SER A 108 -7.57 22.57 -5.22
CA SER A 108 -7.49 22.54 -3.75
C SER A 108 -6.19 21.97 -3.17
N CYS A 109 -5.20 21.64 -4.01
CA CYS A 109 -3.86 21.19 -3.58
C CYS A 109 -3.03 22.25 -2.79
N LYS A 110 -3.67 23.33 -2.31
CA LYS A 110 -3.08 24.41 -1.51
C LYS A 110 -3.55 24.45 -0.05
N VAL A 111 -4.45 23.56 0.38
CA VAL A 111 -4.89 23.53 1.78
C VAL A 111 -4.17 22.39 2.51
N THR A 112 -3.01 22.71 3.09
CA THR A 112 -2.35 21.86 4.09
C THR A 112 -3.21 21.84 5.36
N SER A 113 -4.10 20.86 5.49
CA SER A 113 -4.69 20.53 6.78
C SER A 113 -3.76 19.55 7.49
N PRO A 114 -3.30 19.81 8.73
CA PRO A 114 -2.50 18.86 9.48
C PRO A 114 -3.36 17.63 9.80
N THR A 115 -3.19 16.52 9.09
CA THR A 115 -3.94 15.26 9.31
C THR A 115 -3.24 14.33 10.28
N THR A 116 -2.76 14.87 11.40
CA THR A 116 -2.35 14.06 12.54
C THR A 116 -3.07 14.60 13.77
N TYR A 117 -4.33 14.19 13.93
CA TYR A 117 -4.94 14.19 15.25
C TYR A 117 -4.35 13.00 16.00
N VAL A 118 -3.38 13.26 16.88
CA VAL A 118 -3.00 12.31 17.92
C VAL A 118 -4.18 12.28 18.87
N LEU A 119 -4.94 11.18 18.88
CA LEU A 119 -5.92 10.93 19.93
C LEU A 119 -5.12 10.45 21.14
N ASP A 120 -4.70 11.39 21.99
CA ASP A 120 -3.89 11.11 23.19
C ASP A 120 -4.61 10.25 24.26
N GLU A 121 -5.83 9.77 24.02
CA GLU A 121 -6.75 9.33 25.08
C GLU A 121 -7.27 7.88 24.95
N ASP A 122 -6.86 7.07 23.97
CA ASP A 122 -7.43 5.71 23.79
C ASP A 122 -6.41 4.55 23.78
N GLU A 123 -5.13 4.78 24.15
CA GLU A 123 -4.18 3.67 24.31
C GLU A 123 -4.02 3.28 25.79
N PRO A 124 -4.62 2.16 26.25
CA PRO A 124 -4.31 1.64 27.58
C PRO A 124 -2.83 1.27 27.60
N ARG A 125 -2.08 1.78 28.60
CA ARG A 125 -0.68 1.36 28.81
C ARG A 125 -0.65 -0.15 28.95
N PHE A 126 -0.15 -0.85 27.93
CA PHE A 126 0.17 -2.25 28.01
C PHE A 126 1.28 -2.39 29.07
N LEU A 127 0.92 -2.86 30.26
CA LEU A 127 1.81 -2.97 31.42
C LEU A 127 2.43 -4.37 31.50
N GLU A 128 2.67 -5.01 30.36
CA GLU A 128 3.31 -6.31 30.29
C GLU A 128 4.72 -6.13 29.73
N GLU A 129 5.73 -6.55 30.50
CA GLU A 129 7.12 -6.50 30.08
C GLU A 129 7.30 -7.42 28.86
N VAL A 130 7.87 -6.87 27.78
CA VAL A 130 8.16 -7.65 26.58
C VAL A 130 9.35 -8.56 26.90
N ASP A 131 9.12 -9.86 26.97
CA ASP A 131 10.18 -10.85 27.15
C ASP A 131 10.99 -10.97 25.85
N TYR A 132 12.23 -10.48 25.88
CA TYR A 132 13.18 -10.55 24.78
C TYR A 132 13.95 -11.87 24.74
N SER A 133 13.56 -12.87 25.53
CA SER A 133 14.12 -14.21 25.50
C SER A 133 13.64 -14.97 24.26
N ALA A 134 14.04 -14.50 23.09
CA ALA A 134 14.05 -15.33 21.89
C ALA A 134 15.18 -16.35 22.08
N GLU A 135 14.89 -17.47 22.73
CA GLU A 135 15.74 -18.66 22.62
C GLU A 135 15.70 -19.09 21.15
N SER A 136 16.78 -18.76 20.42
CA SER A 136 17.07 -19.31 19.11
C SER A 136 17.21 -20.81 19.28
N ASN A 137 16.19 -21.58 18.89
CA ASN A 137 16.31 -23.03 18.81
C ASN A 137 17.16 -23.36 17.57
N GLU A 138 18.47 -23.15 17.68
CA GLU A 138 19.47 -23.61 16.74
C GLU A 138 19.57 -25.13 16.93
N GLU A 139 18.80 -25.88 16.16
CA GLU A 139 19.01 -27.33 16.06
C GLU A 139 20.42 -27.56 15.47
N ASP A 140 21.35 -27.94 16.33
CA ASP A 140 22.71 -28.37 16.00
C ASP A 140 22.67 -29.45 14.91
N VAL A 141 23.01 -29.06 13.67
CA VAL A 141 23.41 -30.02 12.64
C VAL A 141 24.91 -30.25 12.80
N GLU A 142 25.25 -31.31 13.53
CA GLU A 142 26.60 -31.88 13.59
C GLU A 142 27.18 -32.06 12.18
N LEU A 143 28.19 -31.27 11.83
CA LEU A 143 29.11 -31.54 10.73
C LEU A 143 30.53 -31.52 11.28
N GLY A 144 31.09 -32.72 11.35
CA GLY A 144 32.31 -33.05 12.08
C GLY A 144 33.59 -32.35 11.64
N ASP A 145 34.50 -32.33 12.61
CA ASP A 145 35.92 -31.98 12.53
C ASP A 145 36.60 -32.44 11.23
N ASN A 146 37.23 -31.49 10.52
CA ASN A 146 38.58 -31.75 10.04
C ASN A 146 39.41 -30.46 9.98
N ALA A 147 40.59 -30.53 10.59
CA ALA A 147 41.49 -29.44 10.90
C ALA A 147 42.45 -29.03 9.77
N GLY A 148 43.02 -27.83 9.91
CA GLY A 148 44.19 -27.31 9.15
C GLY A 148 43.77 -26.37 8.02
N ASP A 149 44.38 -25.21 7.77
CA ASP A 149 45.68 -24.69 8.14
C ASP A 149 45.70 -23.17 7.85
N TYR A 150 46.58 -22.43 8.53
CA TYR A 150 46.91 -21.00 8.34
C TYR A 150 47.18 -20.63 6.86
N ASP A 151 46.91 -19.43 6.36
CA ASP A 151 47.82 -18.27 6.47
C ASP A 151 47.16 -16.97 5.96
N ALA A 152 47.64 -15.84 6.47
CA ALA A 152 47.25 -14.49 6.10
C ALA A 152 48.20 -13.93 5.04
N THR A 153 47.68 -13.28 3.98
CA THR A 153 48.42 -12.20 3.29
C THR A 153 47.50 -11.24 2.53
N ASN A 154 47.86 -9.97 2.65
CA ASN A 154 47.30 -8.78 2.00
C ASN A 154 47.64 -8.70 0.49
N GLN A 155 47.07 -7.67 -0.16
CA GLN A 155 47.44 -7.02 -1.45
C GLN A 155 46.78 -7.63 -2.71
N ASP A 156 46.38 -6.90 -3.74
CA ASP A 156 46.34 -5.47 -4.10
C ASP A 156 45.52 -5.36 -5.41
N ASP A 157 45.15 -4.13 -5.76
CA ASP A 157 44.40 -3.64 -6.91
C ASP A 157 44.70 -4.25 -8.30
N GLY A 158 43.72 -4.16 -9.21
CA GLY A 158 43.99 -4.35 -10.65
C GLY A 158 42.77 -4.43 -11.58
N LEU A 159 42.14 -3.29 -11.86
CA LEU A 159 41.23 -3.08 -13.00
C LEU A 159 42.02 -3.23 -14.33
N SER A 160 41.46 -3.91 -15.33
CA SER A 160 41.63 -3.63 -16.78
C SER A 160 40.71 -4.49 -17.67
N ASP A 161 39.88 -3.83 -18.50
CA ASP A 161 39.21 -4.37 -19.69
C ASP A 161 40.20 -4.50 -20.88
N PRO A 162 39.94 -5.38 -21.88
CA PRO A 162 40.55 -5.26 -23.20
C PRO A 162 39.54 -4.85 -24.31
N ASP A 163 40.09 -4.19 -25.33
CA ASP A 163 39.46 -3.64 -26.55
C ASP A 163 38.60 -4.63 -27.39
#